data_AF-A0A843G9Z5-F1
#
_entry.id   AF-A0A843G9Z5-F1
#
_cell.length_a   1.000
_cell.length_b   1.000
_cell.length_c   1.000
_cell.angle_alpha   90.00
_cell.angle_beta   90.00
_cell.angle_gamma   90.00
#
_symmetry.space_group_name_H-M   'P 1'
#
loop_
_entity.id
_entity.type
_entity.pdbx_description
1 polymer ?
#
loop_
_entity_poly.entity_id
_entity_poly.type
_entity_poly.pdbx_seq_one_letter_code
_entity_poly.pdbx_strand_id
1 'polypeptide(L)'
;GWDMHSYYPSGREVGGYQPMIAYVTSFLYGIVNMFQDMSIKEVAFWTGAFISSFAVIPVYIFTRRITNDYGAIAATLIVALGPNYISHTFAGFFDTDMFNVTLPLFFILFFVEAVKSDKLVHRIIFAILSVISIGIYSLSWTGFMFYPAVMIIVMIVFFVLCFYLDIDVLEPFKNYSNKLSWLINQKELFPVVLIIVLGAIGLLVTVGIDGIMTAVSDLTGGFSLLSASNDVWPNVYVSIAEMQKPNLLYGGLPGAFLASTNGIVNGVGGIVAFFGVLLVLFTFVQRLLRLRSVKVKGDSSKTHKSKSQATSVRKEKDRFRISLQDIGSFGSTDEINKSKRLNVLYLSLFLVWILSSAAAVTQGTRFIQVLVVPMGICAGIFVGYAVDYVKANIDDDRTLFLIAIVCSFLIAFPITQIYYGIDNALMIGSIIFVALVVISGVFIYLRKSIRDSDVSIKKALVVVLITLALVSPTVCGAYQTTALTVPGSSDPMWNAMDYVKENTTNDTVIISWWDFGYLFQIASDHPTSFDGGSQSGDRAYWVGKALTTSDFAQSKGILQMLGTTGSNASELLCNYTGSNVTAVDALDKTLGMSRENAKSTLVKDYNLTESQANAVVK
;
A
#
# COMPACT_ATOMS: atom_id res chain seq x y z
N GLY A 1 5.43 -1.07 -28.24
CA GLY A 1 4.71 -0.02 -29.00
C GLY A 1 5.33 1.32 -28.69
N TRP A 2 5.01 2.36 -29.45
CA TRP A 2 5.54 3.71 -29.24
C TRP A 2 4.38 4.71 -29.16
N ASP A 3 4.36 5.51 -28.10
CA ASP A 3 3.35 6.52 -27.81
C ASP A 3 3.82 7.85 -28.38
N MET A 4 3.18 8.31 -29.45
CA MET A 4 3.49 9.59 -30.10
C MET A 4 2.73 10.77 -29.48
N HIS A 5 1.75 10.50 -28.61
CA HIS A 5 0.96 11.53 -27.93
C HIS A 5 1.66 12.07 -26.68
N SER A 6 2.54 11.28 -26.06
CA SER A 6 3.43 11.70 -24.98
C SER A 6 4.79 12.15 -25.50
N TYR A 7 5.44 13.09 -24.81
CA TYR A 7 6.84 13.46 -25.02
C TYR A 7 7.17 13.88 -26.48
N TYR A 8 6.27 14.61 -27.15
CA TYR A 8 6.46 15.09 -28.53
C TYR A 8 7.75 15.91 -28.70
N PRO A 9 8.52 15.79 -29.80
CA PRO A 9 8.26 15.01 -31.02
C PRO A 9 8.77 13.57 -30.98
N SER A 10 9.65 13.24 -30.03
CA SER A 10 10.32 11.94 -29.97
C SER A 10 9.35 10.80 -29.63
N GLY A 11 8.23 11.11 -28.96
CA GLY A 11 7.36 10.10 -28.41
C GLY A 11 7.99 9.44 -27.19
N ARG A 12 7.27 8.46 -26.62
CA ARG A 12 7.72 7.64 -25.51
C ARG A 12 7.49 6.16 -25.79
N GLU A 13 8.38 5.30 -25.30
CA GLU A 13 8.17 3.86 -25.40
C GLU A 13 6.99 3.42 -24.51
N VAL A 14 6.03 2.68 -25.10
CA VAL A 14 4.87 2.15 -24.35
C VAL A 14 5.32 1.08 -23.34
N GLY A 15 6.44 0.40 -23.59
CA GLY A 15 7.01 -0.62 -22.70
C GLY A 15 7.43 -0.09 -21.33
N GLY A 16 7.54 1.23 -21.15
CA GLY A 16 7.77 1.86 -19.86
C GLY A 16 6.54 1.95 -18.95
N TYR A 17 5.33 1.76 -19.48
CA TYR A 17 4.09 1.77 -18.69
C TYR A 17 3.77 0.38 -18.15
N GLN A 18 3.32 0.30 -16.90
CA GLN A 18 2.90 -0.95 -16.28
C GLN A 18 1.56 -1.42 -16.88
N PRO A 19 1.52 -2.56 -17.60
CA PRO A 19 0.38 -2.87 -18.46
C PRO A 19 -0.85 -3.39 -17.72
N MET A 20 -0.73 -3.78 -16.43
CA MET A 20 -1.80 -4.47 -15.73
C MET A 20 -3.09 -3.64 -15.63
N ILE A 21 -2.98 -2.32 -15.43
CA ILE A 21 -4.15 -1.43 -15.37
C ILE A 21 -4.96 -1.47 -16.68
N ALA A 22 -4.30 -1.46 -17.83
CA ALA A 22 -4.95 -1.53 -19.13
C ALA A 22 -5.59 -2.90 -19.36
N TYR A 23 -4.89 -3.99 -19.02
CA TYR A 23 -5.41 -5.35 -19.18
C TYR A 23 -6.64 -5.60 -18.30
N VAL A 24 -6.60 -5.21 -17.02
CA VAL A 24 -7.73 -5.38 -16.10
C VAL A 24 -8.92 -4.56 -16.56
N THR A 25 -8.70 -3.30 -16.94
CA THR A 25 -9.80 -2.41 -17.37
C THR A 25 -10.44 -2.90 -18.66
N SER A 26 -9.64 -3.34 -19.63
CA SER A 26 -10.14 -3.91 -20.89
C SER A 26 -10.92 -5.22 -20.66
N PHE A 27 -10.43 -6.09 -19.77
CA PHE A 27 -11.13 -7.30 -19.38
C PHE A 27 -12.48 -6.99 -18.70
N LEU A 28 -12.51 -6.05 -17.76
CA LEU A 28 -13.74 -5.60 -17.12
C LEU A 28 -14.70 -4.94 -18.11
N TYR A 29 -14.19 -4.16 -19.07
CA TYR A 29 -15.00 -3.58 -20.13
C TYR A 29 -15.70 -4.65 -20.97
N GLY A 30 -14.99 -5.71 -21.34
CA GLY A 30 -15.57 -6.86 -22.02
C GLY A 30 -16.66 -7.57 -21.21
N ILE A 31 -16.45 -7.77 -19.91
CA ILE A 31 -17.45 -8.38 -19.02
C ILE A 31 -18.69 -7.50 -18.87
N VAL A 32 -18.51 -6.22 -18.55
CA VAL A 32 -19.66 -5.36 -18.26
C VAL A 32 -20.52 -5.13 -19.50
N ASN A 33 -19.90 -4.97 -20.68
CA ASN A 33 -20.62 -4.85 -21.95
C ASN A 33 -21.30 -6.15 -22.42
N MET A 34 -21.17 -7.27 -21.69
CA MET A 34 -22.07 -8.42 -21.87
C MET A 34 -23.47 -8.18 -21.26
N PHE A 35 -23.59 -7.24 -20.32
CA PHE A 35 -24.80 -6.98 -19.55
C PHE A 35 -25.35 -5.56 -19.74
N GLN A 36 -24.49 -4.57 -19.95
CA GLN A 36 -24.86 -3.17 -20.08
C GLN A 36 -23.85 -2.42 -20.96
N ASP A 37 -24.37 -1.62 -21.89
CA ASP A 37 -23.56 -0.73 -22.73
C ASP A 37 -22.94 0.37 -21.85
N MET A 38 -21.63 0.28 -21.62
CA MET A 38 -20.84 1.27 -20.90
C MET A 38 -19.56 1.57 -21.66
N SER A 39 -19.22 2.85 -21.77
CA SER A 39 -17.96 3.29 -22.36
C SER A 39 -16.75 2.84 -21.53
N ILE A 40 -15.58 2.79 -22.17
CA ILE A 40 -14.33 2.45 -21.47
C ILE A 40 -14.01 3.44 -20.34
N LYS A 41 -14.41 4.71 -20.48
CA LYS A 41 -14.22 5.76 -19.47
C LYS A 41 -15.06 5.48 -18.22
N GLU A 42 -16.31 5.06 -18.40
CA GLU A 42 -17.21 4.68 -17.30
C GLU A 42 -16.70 3.43 -16.57
N VAL A 43 -16.18 2.44 -17.30
CA VAL A 43 -15.57 1.25 -16.70
C VAL A 43 -14.30 1.63 -15.92
N ALA A 44 -13.42 2.44 -16.51
CA ALA A 44 -12.20 2.93 -15.86
C ALA A 44 -12.51 3.69 -14.55
N PHE A 45 -13.55 4.52 -14.55
CA PHE A 45 -14.02 5.25 -13.36
C PHE A 45 -14.28 4.33 -12.16
N TRP A 46 -14.93 3.17 -12.38
CA TRP A 46 -15.25 2.22 -11.32
C TRP A 46 -14.16 1.19 -11.03
N THR A 47 -13.23 0.99 -11.96
CA THR A 47 -12.23 -0.10 -11.89
C THR A 47 -11.38 -0.02 -10.61
N GLY A 48 -10.88 1.16 -10.26
CA GLY A 48 -10.05 1.35 -9.07
C GLY A 48 -10.75 0.93 -7.77
N ALA A 49 -11.97 1.42 -7.55
CA ALA A 49 -12.79 1.11 -6.39
C ALA A 49 -13.21 -0.37 -6.32
N PHE A 50 -13.47 -0.99 -7.47
CA PHE A 50 -13.82 -2.40 -7.53
C PHE A 50 -12.64 -3.29 -7.17
N ILE A 51 -11.48 -3.08 -7.80
CA ILE A 51 -10.27 -3.90 -7.59
C ILE A 51 -9.68 -3.72 -6.18
N SER A 52 -9.67 -2.49 -5.66
CA SER A 52 -9.14 -2.21 -4.32
C SER A 52 -9.95 -2.90 -3.22
N SER A 53 -11.26 -3.08 -3.41
CA SER A 53 -12.14 -3.75 -2.45
C SER A 53 -11.75 -5.21 -2.20
N PHE A 54 -11.07 -5.86 -3.15
CA PHE A 54 -10.60 -7.24 -2.96
C PHE A 54 -9.51 -7.38 -1.90
N ALA A 55 -8.85 -6.31 -1.47
CA ALA A 55 -7.93 -6.32 -0.32
C ALA A 55 -8.59 -6.85 0.97
N VAL A 56 -9.92 -6.72 1.08
CA VAL A 56 -10.73 -7.25 2.19
C VAL A 56 -10.52 -8.75 2.39
N ILE A 57 -10.42 -9.50 1.30
CA ILE A 57 -10.36 -10.97 1.31
C ILE A 57 -9.09 -11.48 2.02
N PRO A 58 -7.86 -11.12 1.57
CA PRO A 58 -6.67 -11.63 2.21
C PRO A 58 -6.52 -11.12 3.64
N VAL A 59 -6.88 -9.86 3.93
CA VAL A 59 -6.83 -9.32 5.32
C VAL A 59 -7.73 -10.11 6.25
N TYR A 60 -8.97 -10.38 5.83
CA TYR A 60 -9.93 -11.11 6.66
C TYR A 60 -9.43 -12.53 6.95
N ILE A 61 -9.06 -13.27 5.90
CA ILE A 61 -8.58 -14.65 6.02
C ILE A 61 -7.32 -14.71 6.88
N PHE A 62 -6.37 -13.80 6.64
CA PHE A 62 -5.10 -13.77 7.36
C PHE A 62 -5.29 -13.46 8.84
N THR A 63 -6.04 -12.40 9.15
CA THR A 63 -6.28 -11.95 10.53
C THR A 63 -7.12 -12.96 11.31
N ARG A 64 -8.17 -13.52 10.70
CA ARG A 64 -9.03 -14.54 11.33
C ARG A 64 -8.25 -15.78 11.76
N ARG A 65 -7.21 -16.16 11.01
CA ARG A 65 -6.34 -17.30 11.37
C ARG A 65 -5.46 -17.04 12.59
N ILE A 66 -5.26 -15.77 12.95
CA ILE A 66 -4.46 -15.35 14.11
C ILE A 66 -5.35 -15.09 15.31
N THR A 67 -6.55 -14.55 15.11
CA THR A 67 -7.45 -14.12 16.19
C THR A 67 -8.87 -14.69 16.00
N ASN A 68 -9.90 -13.85 15.93
CA ASN A 68 -11.30 -14.21 15.75
C ASN A 68 -11.97 -13.36 14.64
N ASP A 69 -13.26 -13.59 14.41
CA ASP A 69 -14.04 -12.89 13.37
C ASP A 69 -14.12 -11.37 13.62
N TYR A 70 -14.25 -10.92 14.87
CA TYR A 70 -14.33 -9.49 15.21
C TYR A 70 -13.03 -8.75 14.90
N GLY A 71 -11.89 -9.36 15.26
CA GLY A 71 -10.58 -8.80 14.92
C GLY A 71 -10.31 -8.81 13.42
N ALA A 72 -10.78 -9.84 12.71
CA ALA A 72 -10.69 -9.89 11.25
C ALA A 72 -11.53 -8.80 10.57
N ILE A 73 -12.78 -8.60 11.00
CA ILE A 73 -13.64 -7.51 10.50
C ILE A 73 -12.97 -6.15 10.77
N ALA A 74 -12.44 -5.94 11.98
CA ALA A 74 -11.76 -4.69 12.33
C ALA A 74 -10.52 -4.43 11.45
N ALA A 75 -9.63 -5.42 11.31
CA ALA A 75 -8.45 -5.29 10.44
C ALA A 75 -8.85 -4.95 9.00
N THR A 76 -9.85 -5.65 8.48
CA THR A 76 -10.32 -5.45 7.11
C THR A 76 -10.86 -4.04 6.89
N LEU A 77 -11.67 -3.52 7.80
CA LEU A 77 -12.19 -2.15 7.69
C LEU A 77 -11.07 -1.11 7.87
N ILE A 78 -10.13 -1.32 8.78
CA ILE A 78 -8.99 -0.40 8.98
C ILE A 78 -8.09 -0.35 7.75
N VAL A 79 -7.80 -1.49 7.13
CA VAL A 79 -6.91 -1.55 5.95
C VAL A 79 -7.61 -1.07 4.70
N ALA A 80 -8.82 -1.57 4.41
CA ALA A 80 -9.54 -1.24 3.18
C ALA A 80 -10.07 0.20 3.16
N LEU A 81 -10.48 0.73 4.32
CA LEU A 81 -10.96 2.11 4.46
C LEU A 81 -9.88 3.05 5.01
N GLY A 82 -8.63 2.59 5.13
CA GLY A 82 -7.53 3.44 5.57
C GLY A 82 -7.45 4.70 4.70
N PRO A 83 -7.41 5.93 5.25
CA PRO A 83 -7.49 7.15 4.45
C PRO A 83 -6.42 7.23 3.35
N ASN A 84 -5.22 6.70 3.61
CA ASN A 84 -4.11 6.65 2.64
C ASN A 84 -4.36 5.67 1.48
N TYR A 85 -5.19 4.66 1.68
CA TYR A 85 -5.56 3.73 0.62
C TYR A 85 -6.78 4.24 -0.15
N ILE A 86 -7.81 4.69 0.57
CA ILE A 86 -9.02 5.29 -0.02
C ILE A 86 -8.68 6.52 -0.89
N SER A 87 -7.73 7.37 -0.46
CA SER A 87 -7.34 8.55 -1.24
C SER A 87 -6.78 8.24 -2.62
N HIS A 88 -6.38 6.99 -2.86
CA HIS A 88 -5.85 6.51 -4.15
C HIS A 88 -6.69 5.36 -4.74
N THR A 89 -7.90 5.12 -4.22
CA THR A 89 -8.75 4.01 -4.68
C THR A 89 -10.26 4.32 -4.66
N PHE A 90 -10.65 5.57 -4.46
CA PHE A 90 -12.03 5.99 -4.60
C PHE A 90 -12.48 5.90 -6.08
N ALA A 91 -13.80 5.90 -6.32
CA ALA A 91 -14.35 5.86 -7.68
C ALA A 91 -13.95 7.11 -8.48
N GLY A 92 -13.28 6.93 -9.60
CA GLY A 92 -12.68 8.00 -10.41
C GLY A 92 -11.16 8.13 -10.23
N PHE A 93 -10.56 7.53 -9.20
CA PHE A 93 -9.10 7.44 -9.08
C PHE A 93 -8.56 6.27 -9.92
N PHE A 94 -8.30 6.54 -11.20
CA PHE A 94 -7.83 5.55 -12.15
C PHE A 94 -6.30 5.54 -12.24
N ASP A 95 -5.67 4.86 -11.29
CA ASP A 95 -4.21 4.66 -11.25
C ASP A 95 -3.87 3.24 -10.75
N THR A 96 -2.61 2.86 -10.89
CA THR A 96 -2.01 1.59 -10.47
C THR A 96 -2.14 1.31 -8.97
N ASP A 97 -2.40 2.33 -8.14
CA ASP A 97 -2.54 2.20 -6.68
C ASP A 97 -3.66 1.23 -6.23
N MET A 98 -4.64 0.95 -7.09
CA MET A 98 -5.65 -0.09 -6.85
C MET A 98 -5.04 -1.47 -6.57
N PHE A 99 -3.84 -1.76 -7.08
CA PHE A 99 -3.12 -3.02 -6.88
C PHE A 99 -2.16 -3.02 -5.68
N ASN A 100 -1.74 -1.84 -5.21
CA ASN A 100 -0.60 -1.65 -4.28
C ASN A 100 -0.81 -2.24 -2.88
N VAL A 101 -2.04 -2.57 -2.51
CA VAL A 101 -2.39 -3.25 -1.26
C VAL A 101 -2.95 -4.65 -1.53
N THR A 102 -3.88 -4.78 -2.48
CA THR A 102 -4.55 -6.05 -2.81
C THR A 102 -3.58 -7.16 -3.20
N LEU A 103 -2.73 -6.98 -4.22
CA LEU A 103 -1.87 -8.05 -4.71
C LEU A 103 -0.75 -8.42 -3.72
N PRO A 104 -0.07 -7.46 -3.06
CA PRO A 104 0.89 -7.79 -2.01
C PRO A 104 0.30 -8.55 -0.83
N LEU A 105 -0.94 -8.26 -0.43
CA LEU A 105 -1.60 -9.00 0.63
C LEU A 105 -1.90 -10.45 0.25
N PHE A 106 -2.29 -10.71 -1.01
CA PHE A 106 -2.40 -12.08 -1.51
C PHE A 106 -1.04 -12.78 -1.52
N PHE A 107 0.02 -12.11 -1.98
CA PHE A 107 1.38 -12.64 -1.93
C PHE A 107 1.78 -13.05 -0.51
N ILE A 108 1.58 -12.18 0.49
CA ILE A 108 1.94 -12.43 1.90
C ILE A 108 1.05 -13.52 2.50
N LEU A 109 -0.26 -13.52 2.22
CA LEU A 109 -1.17 -14.56 2.67
C LEU A 109 -0.71 -15.94 2.19
N PHE A 110 -0.48 -16.08 0.87
CA PHE A 110 -0.05 -17.35 0.30
C PHE A 110 1.35 -17.74 0.77
N PHE A 111 2.28 -16.78 0.91
CA PHE A 111 3.61 -17.03 1.45
C PHE A 111 3.54 -17.63 2.87
N VAL A 112 2.80 -16.98 3.78
CA VAL A 112 2.66 -17.44 5.16
C VAL A 112 1.93 -18.79 5.23
N GLU A 113 0.94 -19.02 4.35
CA GLU A 113 0.24 -20.30 4.27
C GLU A 113 1.09 -21.43 3.71
N ALA A 114 2.02 -21.13 2.80
CA ALA A 114 3.02 -22.10 2.34
C ALA A 114 3.93 -22.53 3.50
N VAL A 115 4.44 -21.58 4.28
CA VAL A 115 5.33 -21.82 5.43
C VAL A 115 4.62 -22.57 6.56
N LYS A 116 3.35 -22.26 6.82
CA LYS A 116 2.58 -22.89 7.91
C LYS A 116 2.08 -24.30 7.59
N SER A 117 1.88 -24.63 6.32
CA SER A 117 1.21 -25.86 5.89
C SER A 117 1.98 -27.12 6.29
N ASP A 118 1.30 -28.09 6.91
CA ASP A 118 1.90 -29.37 7.27
C ASP A 118 2.00 -30.32 6.06
N LYS A 119 1.05 -30.24 5.11
CA LYS A 119 0.98 -31.10 3.92
C LYS A 119 1.81 -30.54 2.77
N LEU A 120 2.71 -31.34 2.20
CA LEU A 120 3.59 -30.95 1.09
C LEU A 120 2.83 -30.35 -0.11
N VAL A 121 1.73 -30.99 -0.52
CA VAL A 121 0.90 -30.51 -1.65
C VAL A 121 0.40 -29.07 -1.41
N HIS A 122 -0.04 -28.76 -0.18
CA HIS A 122 -0.53 -27.42 0.14
C HIS A 122 0.61 -26.41 0.17
N ARG A 123 1.80 -26.81 0.67
CA ARG A 123 3.00 -25.96 0.62
C ARG A 123 3.33 -25.54 -0.81
N ILE A 124 3.33 -26.50 -1.75
CA ILE A 124 3.63 -26.25 -3.16
C ILE A 124 2.56 -25.37 -3.80
N ILE A 125 1.27 -25.65 -3.60
CA ILE A 125 0.17 -24.85 -4.15
C ILE A 125 0.27 -23.40 -3.68
N PHE A 126 0.44 -23.18 -2.37
CA PHE A 126 0.55 -21.82 -1.84
C PHE A 126 1.84 -21.11 -2.28
N ALA A 127 2.95 -21.83 -2.44
CA ALA A 127 4.17 -21.27 -3.01
C ALA A 127 3.96 -20.79 -4.45
N ILE A 128 3.29 -21.58 -5.29
CA ILE A 128 2.96 -21.20 -6.67
C ILE A 128 2.02 -19.99 -6.69
N LEU A 129 0.97 -19.99 -5.86
CA LEU A 129 0.04 -18.85 -5.77
C LEU A 129 0.73 -17.56 -5.29
N SER A 130 1.70 -17.69 -4.38
CA SER A 130 2.54 -16.57 -3.94
C SER A 130 3.35 -16.00 -5.13
N VAL A 131 4.02 -16.86 -5.89
CA VAL A 131 4.78 -16.46 -7.09
C VAL A 131 3.90 -15.82 -8.16
N ILE A 132 2.70 -16.37 -8.41
CA ILE A 132 1.74 -15.78 -9.35
C ILE A 132 1.31 -14.40 -8.87
N SER A 133 1.00 -14.24 -7.58
CA SER A 133 0.53 -12.96 -7.02
C SER A 133 1.57 -11.86 -7.19
N ILE A 134 2.84 -12.15 -6.87
CA ILE A 134 3.92 -11.17 -7.03
C ILE A 134 4.28 -10.92 -8.52
N GLY A 135 4.19 -11.95 -9.36
CA GLY A 135 4.40 -11.79 -10.81
C GLY A 135 3.32 -10.94 -11.49
N ILE A 136 2.06 -11.01 -11.04
CA ILE A 136 1.02 -10.08 -11.50
C ILE A 136 1.30 -8.67 -10.95
N TYR A 137 1.75 -8.57 -9.70
CA TYR A 137 2.07 -7.27 -9.10
C TYR A 137 3.25 -6.57 -9.80
N SER A 138 4.26 -7.31 -10.26
CA SER A 138 5.39 -6.74 -11.03
C SER A 138 4.97 -6.13 -12.37
N LEU A 139 3.84 -6.57 -12.93
CA LEU A 139 3.22 -5.96 -14.11
C LEU A 139 2.37 -4.73 -13.79
N SER A 140 2.15 -4.45 -12.50
CA SER A 140 1.30 -3.37 -12.01
C SER A 140 2.11 -2.20 -11.46
N TRP A 141 3.24 -2.47 -10.80
CA TRP A 141 4.05 -1.45 -10.14
C TRP A 141 5.53 -1.84 -10.03
N THR A 142 6.44 -0.88 -10.24
CA THR A 142 7.89 -1.11 -10.25
C THR A 142 8.48 -1.46 -8.90
N GLY A 143 7.93 -0.92 -7.81
CA GLY A 143 8.42 -1.19 -6.45
C GLY A 143 7.99 -2.55 -5.88
N PHE A 144 7.55 -3.50 -6.71
CA PHE A 144 7.09 -4.82 -6.27
C PHE A 144 8.14 -5.59 -5.45
N MET A 145 9.44 -5.38 -5.74
CA MET A 145 10.56 -6.05 -5.08
C MET A 145 10.65 -5.80 -3.57
N PHE A 146 10.01 -4.74 -3.08
CA PHE A 146 9.91 -4.47 -1.65
C PHE A 146 9.34 -5.67 -0.88
N TYR A 147 8.24 -6.27 -1.35
CA TYR A 147 7.55 -7.33 -0.61
C TYR A 147 8.34 -8.66 -0.55
N PRO A 148 8.90 -9.18 -1.67
CA PRO A 148 9.81 -10.32 -1.62
C PRO A 148 11.03 -10.09 -0.73
N ALA A 149 11.65 -8.90 -0.81
CA ALA A 149 12.78 -8.56 0.04
C ALA A 149 12.41 -8.58 1.53
N VAL A 150 11.28 -7.98 1.90
CA VAL A 150 10.75 -8.02 3.27
C VAL A 150 10.48 -9.46 3.70
N MET A 151 9.87 -10.31 2.87
CA MET A 151 9.62 -11.72 3.22
C MET A 151 10.91 -12.53 3.41
N ILE A 152 11.95 -12.26 2.62
CA ILE A 152 13.27 -12.89 2.81
C ILE A 152 13.85 -12.48 4.18
N ILE A 153 13.81 -11.18 4.51
CA ILE A 153 14.29 -10.69 5.81
C ILE A 153 13.46 -11.27 6.96
N VAL A 154 12.13 -11.38 6.81
CA VAL A 154 11.24 -12.05 7.78
C VAL A 154 11.72 -13.47 8.05
N MET A 155 12.05 -14.24 7.00
CA MET A 155 12.52 -15.61 7.17
C MET A 155 13.92 -15.70 7.77
N ILE A 156 14.83 -14.78 7.43
CA ILE A 156 16.15 -14.69 8.07
C ILE A 156 15.99 -14.43 9.57
N VAL A 157 15.20 -13.42 9.95
CA VAL A 157 14.93 -13.08 11.35
C VAL A 157 14.24 -14.25 12.07
N PHE A 158 13.30 -14.93 11.41
CA PHE A 158 12.67 -16.13 11.94
C PHE A 158 13.69 -17.23 12.29
N PHE A 159 14.58 -17.59 11.35
CA PHE A 159 15.59 -18.61 11.59
C PHE A 159 16.60 -18.19 12.67
N VAL A 160 17.03 -16.93 12.68
CA VAL A 160 17.94 -16.37 13.71
C VAL A 160 17.30 -16.43 15.10
N LEU A 161 16.03 -16.01 15.23
CA LEU A 161 15.31 -16.07 16.50
C LEU A 161 15.11 -17.52 16.95
N CYS A 162 14.74 -18.42 16.04
CA CYS A 162 14.63 -19.84 16.36
C CYS A 162 15.95 -20.45 16.83
N PHE A 163 17.07 -20.08 16.20
CA PHE A 163 18.40 -20.50 16.63
C PHE A 163 18.76 -19.96 18.03
N TYR A 164 18.55 -18.65 18.27
CA TYR A 164 18.84 -18.03 19.56
C TYR A 164 17.98 -18.58 20.71
N LEU A 165 16.76 -19.01 20.40
CA LEU A 165 15.78 -19.49 21.38
C LEU A 165 15.76 -21.01 21.54
N ASP A 166 16.68 -21.72 20.88
CA ASP A 166 16.79 -23.18 20.90
C ASP A 166 15.45 -23.87 20.53
N ILE A 167 14.88 -23.42 19.39
CA ILE A 167 13.63 -23.93 18.84
C ILE A 167 13.97 -24.84 17.67
N ASP A 168 13.58 -26.11 17.74
CA ASP A 168 13.81 -27.08 16.67
C ASP A 168 12.97 -26.75 15.44
N VAL A 169 13.63 -26.24 14.39
CA VAL A 169 13.00 -25.91 13.10
C VAL A 169 13.44 -26.86 11.99
N LEU A 170 14.75 -27.15 11.92
CA LEU A 170 15.35 -27.95 10.86
C LEU A 170 15.69 -29.35 11.35
N GLU A 171 15.33 -30.37 10.58
CA GLU A 171 15.69 -31.74 10.89
C GLU A 171 17.15 -32.04 10.48
N PRO A 172 17.88 -32.90 11.22
CA PRO A 172 19.25 -33.25 10.86
C PRO A 172 19.35 -33.97 9.52
N PHE A 173 20.34 -33.60 8.70
CA PHE A 173 20.60 -34.21 7.39
C PHE A 173 20.83 -35.73 7.47
N LYS A 174 21.37 -36.23 8.58
CA LYS A 174 21.65 -37.65 8.81
C LYS A 174 20.43 -38.57 8.67
N ASN A 175 19.22 -38.02 8.81
CA ASN A 175 17.96 -38.77 8.71
C ASN A 175 17.51 -39.02 7.25
N TYR A 176 18.25 -38.49 6.27
CA TYR A 176 17.84 -38.45 4.87
C TYR A 176 18.90 -39.02 3.93
N SER A 177 18.45 -39.64 2.84
CA SER A 177 19.33 -40.28 1.85
C SER A 177 20.08 -39.28 0.96
N ASN A 178 19.49 -38.11 0.69
CA ASN A 178 20.09 -37.08 -0.17
C ASN A 178 19.62 -35.67 0.21
N LYS A 179 20.34 -34.65 -0.29
CA LYS A 179 20.08 -33.22 0.02
C LYS A 179 18.70 -32.74 -0.44
N LEU A 180 18.18 -33.27 -1.54
CA LEU A 180 16.87 -32.89 -2.08
C LEU A 180 15.74 -33.40 -1.19
N SER A 181 15.80 -34.68 -0.79
CA SER A 181 14.87 -35.30 0.15
C SER A 181 14.88 -34.58 1.50
N TRP A 182 16.08 -34.24 2.00
CA TRP A 182 16.20 -33.42 3.20
C TRP A 182 15.50 -32.06 3.04
N LEU A 183 15.78 -31.33 1.94
CA LEU A 183 15.20 -30.01 1.70
C LEU A 183 13.68 -30.06 1.61
N ILE A 184 13.11 -30.99 0.82
CA ILE A 184 11.65 -31.14 0.62
C ILE A 184 10.91 -31.36 1.95
N ASN A 185 11.56 -32.06 2.88
CA ASN A 185 10.98 -32.33 4.19
C ASN A 185 11.13 -31.17 5.18
N GLN A 186 12.01 -30.19 4.93
CA GLN A 186 12.12 -28.98 5.76
C GLN A 186 10.89 -28.09 5.59
N LYS A 187 10.03 -28.04 6.61
CA LYS A 187 8.72 -27.39 6.56
C LYS A 187 8.78 -25.90 6.17
N GLU A 188 9.60 -25.10 6.84
CA GLU A 188 9.70 -23.66 6.61
C GLU A 188 10.71 -23.32 5.52
N LEU A 189 11.78 -24.11 5.36
CA LEU A 189 12.84 -23.80 4.40
C LEU A 189 12.44 -24.14 2.96
N PHE A 190 11.78 -25.28 2.74
CA PHE A 190 11.38 -25.71 1.39
C PHE A 190 10.51 -24.68 0.65
N PRO A 191 9.37 -24.21 1.18
CA PRO A 191 8.51 -23.27 0.47
C PRO A 191 9.23 -21.95 0.18
N VAL A 192 10.10 -21.49 1.07
CA VAL A 192 10.88 -20.25 0.87
C VAL A 192 11.85 -20.40 -0.30
N VAL A 193 12.63 -21.50 -0.32
CA VAL A 193 13.54 -21.78 -1.43
C VAL A 193 12.76 -21.94 -2.74
N LEU A 194 11.63 -22.63 -2.71
CA LEU A 194 10.77 -22.82 -3.87
C LEU A 194 10.24 -21.49 -4.42
N ILE A 195 9.75 -20.59 -3.55
CA ILE A 195 9.26 -19.27 -3.94
C ILE A 195 10.39 -18.41 -4.53
N ILE A 196 11.60 -18.45 -3.95
CA ILE A 196 12.75 -17.70 -4.47
C ILE A 196 13.13 -18.20 -5.87
N VAL A 197 13.25 -19.53 -6.05
CA VAL A 197 13.65 -20.12 -7.33
C VAL A 197 12.59 -19.88 -8.41
N LEU A 198 11.32 -20.19 -8.12
CA LEU A 198 10.23 -19.99 -9.07
C LEU A 198 9.99 -18.49 -9.34
N GLY A 199 10.10 -17.64 -8.32
CA GLY A 199 10.01 -16.20 -8.44
C GLY A 199 11.10 -15.63 -9.33
N ALA A 200 12.36 -16.03 -9.16
CA ALA A 200 13.46 -15.61 -10.01
C ALA A 200 13.26 -16.04 -11.48
N ILE A 201 12.79 -17.27 -11.71
CA ILE A 201 12.45 -17.74 -13.06
C ILE A 201 11.29 -16.92 -13.65
N GLY A 202 10.23 -16.68 -12.88
CA GLY A 202 9.07 -15.89 -13.32
C GLY A 202 9.44 -14.45 -13.65
N LEU A 203 10.28 -13.82 -12.83
CA LEU A 203 10.78 -12.46 -13.09
C LEU A 203 11.67 -12.43 -14.34
N LEU A 204 12.53 -13.43 -14.54
CA LEU A 204 13.36 -13.51 -15.74
C LEU A 204 12.52 -13.61 -17.02
N VAL A 205 11.37 -14.28 -16.96
CA VAL A 205 10.42 -14.39 -18.08
C VAL A 205 9.62 -13.09 -18.29
N THR A 206 9.25 -12.39 -17.22
CA THR A 206 8.34 -11.23 -17.29
C THR A 206 9.05 -9.90 -17.53
N VAL A 207 10.17 -9.65 -16.85
CA VAL A 207 10.90 -8.36 -16.90
C VAL A 207 12.33 -8.48 -17.42
N GLY A 208 12.83 -9.71 -17.62
CA GLY A 208 14.20 -9.94 -18.12
C GLY A 208 15.28 -9.66 -17.07
N ILE A 209 16.54 -9.86 -17.45
CA ILE A 209 17.70 -9.67 -16.56
C ILE A 209 17.86 -8.19 -16.20
N ASP A 210 17.74 -7.29 -17.19
CA ASP A 210 17.90 -5.85 -16.98
C ASP A 210 16.83 -5.31 -16.02
N GLY A 211 15.57 -5.72 -16.20
CA GLY A 211 14.48 -5.34 -15.29
C GLY A 211 14.69 -5.84 -13.84
N ILE A 212 15.27 -7.03 -13.66
CA ILE A 212 15.66 -7.51 -12.32
C ILE A 212 16.78 -6.64 -11.73
N MET A 213 17.81 -6.33 -12.50
CA MET A 213 18.92 -5.50 -12.05
C MET A 213 18.46 -4.10 -11.66
N THR A 214 17.58 -3.48 -12.46
CA THR A 214 16.94 -2.21 -12.14
C THR A 214 16.10 -2.31 -10.87
N ALA A 215 15.27 -3.35 -10.72
CA ALA A 215 14.43 -3.48 -9.53
C ALA A 215 15.26 -3.71 -8.25
N VAL A 216 16.43 -4.35 -8.35
CA VAL A 216 17.38 -4.48 -7.24
C VAL A 216 18.11 -3.16 -6.95
N SER A 217 18.50 -2.40 -7.98
CA SER A 217 19.10 -1.07 -7.79
C SER A 217 18.10 -0.07 -7.23
N ASP A 218 16.83 -0.15 -7.62
CA ASP A 218 15.78 0.74 -7.12
C ASP A 218 15.46 0.47 -5.65
N LEU A 219 15.60 -0.79 -5.21
CA LEU A 219 15.45 -1.15 -3.80
C LEU A 219 16.53 -0.49 -2.92
N THR A 220 17.73 -0.24 -3.46
CA THR A 220 18.84 0.41 -2.74
C THR A 220 18.91 1.91 -2.99
N GLY A 221 18.51 2.37 -4.18
CA GLY A 221 18.48 3.76 -4.63
C GLY A 221 17.18 4.53 -4.30
N GLY A 222 16.08 3.84 -3.98
CA GLY A 222 14.84 4.49 -3.52
C GLY A 222 15.00 5.30 -2.23
N PHE A 223 16.08 5.07 -1.47
CA PHE A 223 16.47 5.87 -0.31
C PHE A 223 17.18 7.19 -0.67
N SER A 224 17.44 7.46 -1.96
CA SER A 224 18.11 8.66 -2.46
C SER A 224 17.24 9.57 -3.35
N LEU A 225 15.91 9.37 -3.39
CA LEU A 225 14.99 10.20 -4.21
C LEU A 225 15.02 11.70 -3.86
N LEU A 226 15.48 12.05 -2.66
CA LEU A 226 15.68 13.44 -2.21
C LEU A 226 17.13 13.94 -2.35
N SER A 227 18.05 13.12 -2.85
CA SER A 227 19.35 13.67 -3.24
C SER A 227 19.13 14.57 -4.43
N ALA A 228 19.33 15.88 -4.21
CA ALA A 228 19.38 16.87 -5.27
C ALA A 228 20.23 16.28 -6.40
N SER A 229 19.65 16.14 -7.60
CA SER A 229 20.45 15.81 -8.77
C SER A 229 21.59 16.82 -8.81
N ASN A 230 22.84 16.37 -8.87
CA ASN A 230 24.00 17.22 -9.16
C ASN A 230 23.96 17.75 -10.62
N ASP A 231 22.77 17.87 -11.20
CA ASP A 231 22.52 18.24 -12.58
C ASP A 231 21.84 19.62 -12.60
N VAL A 232 21.94 20.30 -13.74
CA VAL A 232 21.48 21.68 -13.95
C VAL A 232 19.95 21.78 -13.87
N TRP A 233 19.25 20.65 -13.98
CA TRP A 233 17.81 20.59 -14.07
C TRP A 233 17.11 20.64 -12.71
N PRO A 234 15.94 21.30 -12.63
CA PRO A 234 15.17 21.37 -11.40
C PRO A 234 14.65 19.98 -11.01
N ASN A 235 14.81 19.64 -9.73
CA ASN A 235 14.21 18.45 -9.15
C ASN A 235 12.76 18.73 -8.72
N VAL A 236 11.80 18.40 -9.59
CA VAL A 236 10.36 18.61 -9.36
C VAL A 236 9.82 17.72 -8.24
N TYR A 237 10.48 16.60 -7.90
CA TYR A 237 10.06 15.72 -6.79
C TYR A 237 9.99 16.44 -5.44
N VAL A 238 10.75 17.52 -5.25
CA VAL A 238 10.69 18.36 -4.03
C VAL A 238 9.35 19.09 -3.91
N SER A 239 8.67 19.36 -5.03
CA SER A 239 7.36 20.04 -5.05
C SER A 239 6.17 19.09 -4.91
N ILE A 240 6.39 17.78 -5.03
CA ILE A 240 5.34 16.77 -4.92
C ILE A 240 5.00 16.58 -3.43
N ALA A 241 3.77 16.93 -3.05
CA ALA A 241 3.30 16.86 -1.67
C ALA A 241 3.41 15.44 -1.07
N GLU A 242 3.26 14.40 -1.90
CA GLU A 242 3.37 12.99 -1.52
C GLU A 242 4.80 12.54 -1.14
N MET A 243 5.82 13.29 -1.55
CA MET A 243 7.24 12.99 -1.31
C MET A 243 7.77 13.71 -0.06
N GLN A 244 6.92 14.45 0.66
CA GLN A 244 7.28 15.12 1.90
C GLN A 244 7.32 14.15 3.08
N LYS A 245 8.22 14.39 4.04
CA LYS A 245 8.27 13.57 5.25
C LYS A 245 7.01 13.80 6.09
N PRO A 246 6.25 12.74 6.43
CA PRO A 246 5.04 12.91 7.23
C PRO A 246 5.35 13.22 8.67
N ASN A 247 4.41 13.92 9.31
CA ASN A 247 4.42 14.07 10.76
C ASN A 247 4.06 12.73 11.44
N LEU A 248 4.54 12.52 12.67
CA LEU A 248 4.10 11.37 13.45
C LEU A 248 2.60 11.44 13.75
N LEU A 249 2.13 12.64 14.09
CA LEU A 249 0.74 12.95 14.44
C LEU A 249 0.34 14.29 13.81
N TYR A 250 -0.88 14.35 13.27
CA TYR A 250 -1.49 15.55 12.70
C TYR A 250 -2.77 15.94 13.46
N GLY A 251 -3.08 17.24 13.55
CA GLY A 251 -4.32 17.75 14.16
C GLY A 251 -4.32 17.86 15.69
N GLY A 252 -3.15 17.81 16.34
CA GLY A 252 -3.03 17.96 17.80
C GLY A 252 -3.70 16.82 18.59
N LEU A 253 -4.12 17.11 19.83
CA LEU A 253 -4.76 16.10 20.69
C LEU A 253 -6.09 15.58 20.11
N PRO A 254 -6.99 16.41 19.53
CA PRO A 254 -8.18 15.92 18.84
C PRO A 254 -7.80 15.00 17.66
N GLY A 255 -6.83 15.42 16.85
CA GLY A 255 -6.32 14.65 15.72
C GLY A 255 -5.77 13.29 16.10
N ALA A 256 -5.27 13.10 17.33
CA ALA A 256 -4.80 11.80 17.82
C ALA A 256 -5.88 10.72 17.77
N PHE A 257 -7.16 11.07 17.80
CA PHE A 257 -8.28 10.13 17.73
C PHE A 257 -8.92 10.06 16.33
N LEU A 258 -8.33 10.71 15.33
CA LEU A 258 -8.85 10.78 13.96
C LEU A 258 -7.93 10.09 12.96
N ALA A 259 -8.53 9.52 11.92
CA ALA A 259 -7.79 8.99 10.79
C ALA A 259 -7.64 10.05 9.67
N SER A 260 -6.44 10.17 9.10
CA SER A 260 -6.15 11.06 7.98
C SER A 260 -4.88 10.61 7.24
N THR A 261 -4.60 11.22 6.09
CA THR A 261 -3.40 10.98 5.28
C THR A 261 -2.15 11.72 5.78
N ASN A 262 -2.30 12.67 6.70
CA ASN A 262 -1.25 13.64 7.05
C ASN A 262 -0.32 13.19 8.18
N GLY A 263 -0.57 12.04 8.81
CA GLY A 263 0.23 11.56 9.93
C GLY A 263 0.29 10.05 10.04
N ILE A 264 1.40 9.53 10.58
CA ILE A 264 1.64 8.08 10.73
C ILE A 264 0.60 7.45 11.66
N VAL A 265 0.40 8.04 12.85
CA VAL A 265 -0.60 7.56 13.83
C VAL A 265 -2.01 7.68 13.26
N ASN A 266 -2.29 8.77 12.57
CA ASN A 266 -3.58 9.00 11.91
C ASN A 266 -3.85 7.97 10.81
N GLY A 267 -2.84 7.60 10.03
CA GLY A 267 -3.00 6.65 8.93
C GLY A 267 -3.50 5.28 9.36
N VAL A 268 -3.11 4.82 10.55
CA VAL A 268 -3.51 3.51 11.12
C VAL A 268 -4.90 3.54 11.76
N GLY A 269 -5.51 4.72 11.92
CA GLY A 269 -6.80 4.90 12.59
C GLY A 269 -6.71 5.62 13.94
N GLY A 270 -5.58 6.25 14.25
CA GLY A 270 -5.38 7.04 15.46
C GLY A 270 -4.64 6.31 16.59
N ILE A 271 -4.52 6.99 17.72
CA ILE A 271 -3.64 6.64 18.85
C ILE A 271 -4.05 5.34 19.53
N VAL A 272 -5.35 5.05 19.60
CA VAL A 272 -5.86 3.80 20.19
C VAL A 272 -5.44 2.59 19.35
N ALA A 273 -5.55 2.69 18.01
CA ALA A 273 -5.08 1.65 17.11
C ALA A 273 -3.55 1.50 17.19
N PHE A 274 -2.82 2.61 17.21
CA PHE A 274 -1.36 2.62 17.35
C PHE A 274 -0.87 1.90 18.63
N PHE A 275 -1.45 2.21 19.79
CA PHE A 275 -1.12 1.49 21.03
C PHE A 275 -1.56 0.02 20.98
N GLY A 276 -2.69 -0.28 20.32
CA GLY A 276 -3.12 -1.66 20.05
C GLY A 276 -2.06 -2.46 19.29
N VAL A 277 -1.42 -1.86 18.28
CA VAL A 277 -0.30 -2.48 17.55
C VAL A 277 0.86 -2.81 18.48
N LEU A 278 1.29 -1.85 19.30
CA LEU A 278 2.39 -2.05 20.25
C LEU A 278 2.07 -3.16 21.26
N LEU A 279 0.84 -3.20 21.76
CA LEU A 279 0.37 -4.24 22.68
C LEU A 279 0.37 -5.63 22.02
N VAL A 280 0.03 -5.75 20.74
CA VAL A 280 0.08 -7.03 20.01
C VAL A 280 1.51 -7.51 19.84
N LEU A 281 2.44 -6.63 19.44
CA LEU A 281 3.86 -6.96 19.35
C LEU A 281 4.42 -7.38 20.72
N PHE A 282 4.10 -6.62 21.78
CA PHE A 282 4.46 -6.97 23.14
C PHE A 282 3.88 -8.32 23.57
N THR A 283 2.64 -8.63 23.19
CA THR A 283 1.98 -9.90 23.50
C THR A 283 2.69 -11.09 22.87
N PHE A 284 3.18 -10.95 21.62
CA PHE A 284 3.99 -12.00 20.98
C PHE A 284 5.29 -12.26 21.74
N VAL A 285 5.99 -11.20 22.16
CA VAL A 285 7.22 -11.30 22.97
C VAL A 285 6.92 -11.94 24.33
N GLN A 286 5.89 -11.47 25.04
CA GLN A 286 5.51 -12.01 26.34
C GLN A 286 5.13 -13.50 26.25
N ARG A 287 4.40 -13.90 25.20
CA ARG A 287 4.03 -15.30 24.96
C ARG A 287 5.25 -16.18 24.75
N LEU A 288 6.24 -15.69 24.00
CA LEU A 288 7.49 -16.41 23.77
C LEU A 288 8.25 -16.65 25.09
N LEU A 289 8.34 -15.63 25.95
CA LEU A 289 8.97 -15.74 27.27
C LEU A 289 8.24 -16.75 28.17
N ARG A 290 6.90 -16.75 28.17
CA ARG A 290 6.10 -17.72 28.95
C ARG A 290 6.26 -19.14 28.44
N LEU A 291 6.33 -19.36 27.13
CA LEU A 291 6.53 -20.69 26.53
C LEU A 291 7.89 -21.30 26.86
N ARG A 292 8.87 -20.51 27.32
CA ARG A 292 10.16 -21.00 27.82
C ARG A 292 10.04 -21.70 29.16
N SER A 293 9.08 -21.31 30.00
CA SER A 293 8.92 -21.83 31.37
C SER A 293 7.91 -22.99 31.50
N VAL A 294 7.27 -23.42 30.40
CA VAL A 294 6.22 -24.46 30.44
C VAL A 294 6.82 -25.85 30.53
N LYS A 295 6.34 -26.66 31.48
CA LYS A 295 6.67 -28.09 31.62
C LYS A 295 5.56 -28.96 31.01
N VAL A 296 5.95 -30.06 30.36
CA VAL A 296 5.02 -31.08 29.82
C VAL A 296 4.29 -31.76 30.99
N LYS A 297 2.97 -32.00 30.88
CA LYS A 297 2.26 -32.81 31.88
C LYS A 297 2.85 -34.21 31.88
N GLY A 298 3.41 -34.63 33.01
CA GLY A 298 4.06 -35.93 33.16
C GLY A 298 3.16 -37.10 32.74
N ASP A 299 3.78 -38.08 32.10
CA ASP A 299 3.19 -39.36 31.72
C ASP A 299 2.87 -40.17 33.00
N SER A 300 1.71 -39.91 33.62
CA SER A 300 1.26 -40.64 34.80
C SER A 300 -0.05 -41.39 34.53
N SER A 301 0.14 -42.65 34.15
CA SER A 301 -0.74 -43.81 34.37
C SER A 301 -2.00 -44.01 33.51
N LYS A 302 -1.97 -45.14 32.78
CA LYS A 302 -3.07 -45.99 32.29
C LYS A 302 -4.25 -45.30 31.61
N THR A 303 -4.20 -45.33 30.28
CA THR A 303 -5.30 -45.12 29.35
C THR A 303 -6.49 -46.05 29.62
N HIS A 304 -7.55 -45.54 30.26
CA HIS A 304 -8.89 -46.12 30.11
C HIS A 304 -9.44 -45.76 28.72
N LYS A 305 -9.66 -46.81 27.92
CA LYS A 305 -9.98 -46.81 26.48
C LYS A 305 -11.37 -46.27 26.09
N SER A 306 -12.00 -45.38 26.86
CA SER A 306 -13.38 -44.91 26.58
C SER A 306 -13.57 -43.39 26.47
N LYS A 307 -12.50 -42.57 26.41
CA LYS A 307 -12.62 -41.10 26.19
C LYS A 307 -12.04 -40.57 24.88
N SER A 308 -11.68 -41.45 23.94
CA SER A 308 -11.12 -41.07 22.63
C SER A 308 -12.06 -40.21 21.76
N GLN A 309 -13.38 -40.31 21.95
CA GLN A 309 -14.35 -39.50 21.21
C GLN A 309 -14.59 -38.10 21.79
N ALA A 310 -14.21 -37.82 23.04
CA ALA A 310 -14.40 -36.50 23.64
C ALA A 310 -13.28 -35.50 23.25
N THR A 311 -12.14 -36.00 22.78
CA THR A 311 -10.98 -35.17 22.40
C THR A 311 -11.04 -34.70 20.94
N SER A 312 -11.77 -35.41 20.06
CA SER A 312 -11.95 -35.00 18.66
C SER A 312 -12.96 -33.85 18.49
N VAL A 313 -13.95 -33.74 19.39
CA VAL A 313 -14.94 -32.64 19.39
C VAL A 313 -14.36 -31.34 19.98
N ARG A 314 -13.22 -31.41 20.68
CA ARG A 314 -12.52 -30.24 21.23
C ARG A 314 -11.73 -29.42 20.19
N LYS A 315 -11.61 -29.89 18.94
CA LYS A 315 -10.69 -29.30 17.93
C LYS A 315 -11.20 -28.05 17.22
N GLU A 316 -12.42 -27.60 17.46
CA GLU A 316 -12.97 -26.41 16.79
C GLU A 316 -13.46 -25.34 17.76
N LYS A 317 -14.08 -25.72 18.88
CA LYS A 317 -14.52 -24.78 19.92
C LYS A 317 -13.38 -24.14 20.74
N ASP A 318 -12.24 -24.81 20.90
CA ASP A 318 -11.09 -24.30 21.67
C ASP A 318 -10.05 -23.55 20.80
N ARG A 319 -10.31 -23.38 19.49
CA ARG A 319 -9.39 -22.70 18.55
C ARG A 319 -9.37 -21.16 18.69
N PHE A 320 -10.24 -20.60 19.53
CA PHE A 320 -10.47 -19.15 19.68
C PHE A 320 -10.23 -18.62 21.10
N ARG A 321 -9.46 -19.35 21.91
CA ARG A 321 -9.02 -18.84 23.21
C ARG A 321 -7.58 -18.34 23.12
N ILE A 322 -7.41 -17.09 22.70
CA ILE A 322 -6.19 -16.33 22.98
C ILE A 322 -6.43 -15.55 24.26
N SER A 323 -6.62 -16.27 25.36
CA SER A 323 -6.43 -15.69 26.67
C SER A 323 -4.97 -15.87 27.05
N LEU A 324 -4.35 -14.82 27.61
CA LEU A 324 -3.04 -14.90 28.26
C LEU A 324 -2.98 -16.00 29.35
N GLN A 325 -4.12 -16.58 29.75
CA GLN A 325 -4.25 -17.63 30.75
C GLN A 325 -4.23 -19.05 30.17
N ASP A 326 -4.42 -19.25 28.85
CA ASP A 326 -4.46 -20.58 28.22
C ASP A 326 -3.08 -21.15 27.82
N ILE A 327 -2.02 -20.71 28.50
CA ILE A 327 -0.73 -21.41 28.47
C ILE A 327 -0.77 -22.44 29.62
N GLY A 328 -1.53 -23.53 29.42
CA GLY A 328 -1.81 -24.53 30.47
C GLY A 328 -2.07 -25.95 29.94
N SER A 329 -1.09 -26.83 30.18
CA SER A 329 -0.95 -28.25 29.79
C SER A 329 -1.04 -28.59 28.30
N PHE A 330 0.10 -28.48 27.62
CA PHE A 330 0.31 -29.14 26.34
C PHE A 330 0.36 -30.66 26.52
N GLY A 331 -0.18 -31.39 25.54
CA GLY A 331 -0.19 -32.85 25.54
C GLY A 331 1.17 -33.43 25.16
N SER A 332 2.02 -32.67 24.45
CA SER A 332 3.35 -33.10 24.03
C SER A 332 4.33 -31.93 23.86
N THR A 333 5.63 -32.24 23.82
CA THR A 333 6.71 -31.29 23.50
C THR A 333 6.58 -30.73 22.08
N ASP A 334 6.05 -31.53 21.14
CA ASP A 334 5.85 -31.10 19.74
C ASP A 334 4.80 -30.00 19.60
N GLU A 335 3.73 -30.03 20.41
CA GLU A 335 2.71 -28.98 20.42
C GLU A 335 3.27 -27.66 20.96
N ILE A 336 4.15 -27.74 21.97
CA ILE A 336 4.90 -26.59 22.50
C ILE A 336 5.79 -26.02 21.39
N ASN A 337 6.56 -26.87 20.72
CA ASN A 337 7.49 -26.44 19.68
C ASN A 337 6.76 -25.82 18.48
N LYS A 338 5.65 -26.41 18.03
CA LYS A 338 4.78 -25.86 16.97
C LYS A 338 4.24 -24.48 17.34
N SER A 339 3.82 -24.29 18.59
CA SER A 339 3.33 -22.99 19.09
C SER A 339 4.45 -21.95 19.18
N LYS A 340 5.65 -22.35 19.61
CA LYS A 340 6.84 -21.48 19.60
C LYS A 340 7.18 -21.02 18.18
N ARG A 341 7.28 -21.95 17.23
CA ARG A 341 7.53 -21.67 15.80
C ARG A 341 6.52 -20.68 15.24
N LEU A 342 5.22 -20.91 15.46
CA LEU A 342 4.18 -20.03 14.95
C LEU A 342 4.25 -18.61 15.54
N ASN A 343 4.54 -18.48 16.84
CA ASN A 343 4.71 -17.16 17.47
C ASN A 343 5.93 -16.41 16.94
N VAL A 344 7.07 -17.10 16.77
CA VAL A 344 8.28 -16.49 16.21
C VAL A 344 8.04 -16.07 14.76
N LEU A 345 7.31 -16.87 13.98
CA LEU A 345 6.94 -16.52 12.61
C LEU A 345 6.13 -15.21 12.56
N TYR A 346 5.06 -15.10 13.35
CA TYR A 346 4.23 -13.89 13.37
C TYR A 346 4.95 -12.68 13.95
N LEU A 347 5.76 -12.87 15.00
CA LEU A 347 6.59 -11.79 15.55
C LEU A 347 7.58 -11.28 14.50
N SER A 348 8.29 -12.19 13.82
CA SER A 348 9.25 -11.83 12.76
C SER A 348 8.55 -11.12 11.62
N LEU A 349 7.38 -11.63 11.19
CA LEU A 349 6.58 -11.05 10.12
C LEU A 349 6.19 -9.60 10.43
N PHE A 350 5.49 -9.35 11.54
CA PHE A 350 5.01 -8.01 11.85
C PHE A 350 6.14 -7.06 12.24
N LEU A 351 7.15 -7.53 12.97
CA LEU A 351 8.28 -6.70 13.37
C LEU A 351 9.05 -6.20 12.14
N VAL A 352 9.48 -7.12 11.26
CA VAL A 352 10.24 -6.76 10.06
C VAL A 352 9.38 -5.93 9.11
N TRP A 353 8.13 -6.34 8.87
CA TRP A 353 7.26 -5.61 7.94
C TRP A 353 6.96 -4.19 8.42
N ILE A 354 6.68 -3.98 9.72
CA ILE A 354 6.48 -2.63 10.28
C ILE A 354 7.77 -1.82 10.21
N LEU A 355 8.93 -2.37 10.59
CA LEU A 355 10.20 -1.63 10.57
C LEU A 355 10.64 -1.25 9.15
N SER A 356 10.55 -2.18 8.20
CA SER A 356 10.86 -1.90 6.79
C SER A 356 9.91 -0.88 6.17
N SER A 357 8.62 -0.96 6.50
CA SER A 357 7.64 0.03 6.01
C SER A 357 7.83 1.40 6.67
N ALA A 358 8.18 1.44 7.97
CA ALA A 358 8.51 2.68 8.66
C ALA A 358 9.77 3.34 8.10
N ALA A 359 10.76 2.55 7.67
CA ALA A 359 11.92 3.06 6.94
C ALA A 359 11.50 3.67 5.59
N ALA A 360 10.59 3.02 4.84
CA ALA A 360 10.06 3.57 3.59
C ALA A 360 9.29 4.89 3.79
N VAL A 361 8.52 5.02 4.87
CA VAL A 361 7.80 6.26 5.25
C VAL A 361 8.74 7.46 5.43
N THR A 362 10.03 7.25 5.72
CA THR A 362 11.00 8.36 5.80
C THR A 362 11.27 9.04 4.46
N GLN A 363 10.83 8.44 3.34
CA GLN A 363 11.02 8.93 1.98
C GLN A 363 9.81 9.73 1.45
N GLY A 364 8.65 9.66 2.10
CA GLY A 364 7.44 10.36 1.65
C GLY A 364 6.16 9.90 2.34
N THR A 365 5.14 10.76 2.35
CA THR A 365 3.81 10.45 2.90
C THR A 365 3.11 9.33 2.14
N ARG A 366 3.40 9.15 0.84
CA ARG A 366 2.85 8.06 0.01
C ARG A 366 3.09 6.67 0.61
N PHE A 367 4.24 6.47 1.26
CA PHE A 367 4.59 5.18 1.86
C PHE A 367 3.86 4.90 3.18
N ILE A 368 3.07 5.84 3.72
CA ILE A 368 2.21 5.57 4.89
C ILE A 368 1.26 4.42 4.56
N GLN A 369 0.75 4.34 3.33
CA GLN A 369 -0.11 3.23 2.89
C GLN A 369 0.53 1.87 3.14
N VAL A 370 1.82 1.71 2.84
CA VAL A 370 2.57 0.46 3.03
C VAL A 370 2.70 0.09 4.52
N LEU A 371 2.90 1.09 5.39
CA LEU A 371 2.98 0.91 6.84
C LEU A 371 1.62 0.62 7.49
N VAL A 372 0.55 1.23 6.98
CA VAL A 372 -0.81 1.06 7.51
C VAL A 372 -1.30 -0.37 7.35
N VAL A 373 -0.86 -1.11 6.34
CA VAL A 373 -1.30 -2.51 6.14
C VAL A 373 -0.92 -3.43 7.32
N PRO A 374 0.36 -3.64 7.68
CA PRO A 374 0.71 -4.50 8.80
C PRO A 374 0.20 -3.95 10.14
N MET A 375 0.20 -2.62 10.31
CA MET A 375 -0.31 -1.99 11.53
C MET A 375 -1.83 -2.15 11.67
N GLY A 376 -2.59 -2.03 10.58
CA GLY A 376 -4.04 -2.25 10.56
C GLY A 376 -4.41 -3.70 10.87
N ILE A 377 -3.64 -4.67 10.36
CA ILE A 377 -3.79 -6.07 10.74
C ILE A 377 -3.52 -6.26 12.24
N CYS A 378 -2.44 -5.70 12.78
CA CYS A 378 -2.16 -5.75 14.22
C CYS A 378 -3.25 -5.07 15.06
N ALA A 379 -3.79 -3.93 14.60
CA ALA A 379 -4.89 -3.25 15.27
C ALA A 379 -6.16 -4.12 15.31
N GLY A 380 -6.48 -4.84 14.23
CA GLY A 380 -7.56 -5.82 14.25
C GLY A 380 -7.28 -7.03 15.16
N ILE A 381 -6.04 -7.55 15.17
CA ILE A 381 -5.64 -8.60 16.14
C ILE A 381 -5.87 -8.12 17.58
N PHE A 382 -5.55 -6.86 17.87
CA PHE A 382 -5.82 -6.25 19.16
C PHE A 382 -7.31 -6.23 19.51
N VAL A 383 -8.20 -5.86 18.57
CA VAL A 383 -9.66 -5.97 18.78
C VAL A 383 -10.04 -7.39 19.13
N GLY A 384 -9.53 -8.37 18.39
CA GLY A 384 -9.84 -9.76 18.65
C GLY A 384 -9.43 -10.20 20.07
N TYR A 385 -8.23 -9.83 20.51
CA TYR A 385 -7.77 -10.09 21.88
C TYR A 385 -8.59 -9.37 22.95
N ALA A 386 -8.97 -8.11 22.70
CA ALA A 386 -9.82 -7.36 23.61
C ALA A 386 -11.21 -8.01 23.75
N VAL A 387 -11.80 -8.42 22.63
CA VAL A 387 -13.10 -9.12 22.59
C VAL A 387 -13.04 -10.44 23.35
N ASP A 388 -12.01 -11.26 23.13
CA ASP A 388 -11.85 -12.53 23.84
C ASP A 388 -11.62 -12.31 25.34
N TYR A 389 -10.85 -11.28 25.70
CA TYR A 389 -10.61 -10.92 27.09
C TYR A 389 -11.91 -10.53 27.81
N VAL A 390 -12.74 -9.67 27.21
CA VAL A 390 -14.05 -9.27 27.77
C VAL A 390 -14.97 -10.46 27.93
N LYS A 391 -15.07 -11.32 26.90
CA LYS A 391 -15.92 -12.53 26.95
C LYS A 391 -15.50 -13.46 28.09
N ALA A 392 -14.20 -13.67 28.26
CA ALA A 392 -13.67 -14.67 29.20
C ALA A 392 -13.48 -14.17 30.64
N ASN A 393 -13.14 -12.89 30.85
CA ASN A 393 -12.65 -12.41 32.16
C ASN A 393 -13.51 -11.31 32.80
N ILE A 394 -14.42 -10.66 32.06
CA ILE A 394 -15.22 -9.56 32.60
C ILE A 394 -16.67 -9.99 32.75
N ASP A 395 -17.10 -10.16 34.00
CA ASP A 395 -18.49 -10.46 34.37
C ASP A 395 -19.15 -9.33 35.18
N ASP A 396 -18.37 -8.36 35.67
CA ASP A 396 -18.89 -7.24 36.44
C ASP A 396 -19.62 -6.21 35.56
N ASP A 397 -20.89 -5.96 35.87
CA ASP A 397 -21.74 -5.04 35.11
C ASP A 397 -21.21 -3.59 35.12
N ARG A 398 -20.57 -3.14 36.20
CA ARG A 398 -19.98 -1.78 36.27
C ARG A 398 -18.81 -1.63 35.32
N THR A 399 -17.92 -2.62 35.29
CA THR A 399 -16.79 -2.65 34.36
C THR A 399 -17.25 -2.73 32.90
N LEU A 400 -18.25 -3.57 32.60
CA LEU A 400 -18.84 -3.64 31.25
C LEU A 400 -19.45 -2.30 30.82
N PHE A 401 -20.15 -1.61 31.72
CA PHE A 401 -20.75 -0.31 31.42
C PHE A 401 -19.68 0.78 31.23
N LEU A 402 -18.61 0.78 32.02
CA LEU A 402 -17.49 1.72 31.84
C LEU A 402 -16.82 1.54 30.48
N ILE A 403 -16.56 0.29 30.08
CA ILE A 403 -16.02 0.00 28.73
C ILE A 403 -16.98 0.50 27.66
N ALA A 404 -18.29 0.28 27.82
CA ALA A 404 -19.29 0.75 26.87
C ALA A 404 -19.29 2.29 26.73
N ILE A 405 -19.15 3.04 27.82
CA ILE A 405 -19.05 4.51 27.78
C ILE A 405 -17.81 4.96 27.00
N VAL A 406 -16.64 4.38 27.31
CA VAL A 406 -15.39 4.72 26.62
C VAL A 406 -15.50 4.40 25.12
N CYS A 407 -16.00 3.22 24.76
CA CYS A 407 -16.22 2.86 23.37
C CYS A 407 -17.24 3.77 22.69
N SER A 408 -18.33 4.15 23.37
CA SER A 408 -19.33 5.08 22.83
C SER A 408 -18.71 6.45 22.52
N PHE A 409 -17.83 6.95 23.39
CA PHE A 409 -17.08 8.18 23.14
C PHE A 409 -16.17 8.02 21.92
N LEU A 410 -15.40 6.93 21.85
CA LEU A 410 -14.49 6.68 20.72
C LEU A 410 -15.22 6.49 19.39
N ILE A 411 -16.46 6.00 19.39
CA ILE A 411 -17.33 5.92 18.19
C ILE A 411 -17.83 7.30 17.79
N ALA A 412 -18.33 8.07 18.76
CA ALA A 412 -18.99 9.34 18.50
C ALA A 412 -18.01 10.47 18.17
N PHE A 413 -16.85 10.49 18.81
CA PHE A 413 -15.90 11.58 18.70
C PHE A 413 -15.45 11.82 17.25
N PRO A 414 -15.01 10.81 16.46
CA PRO A 414 -14.66 11.02 15.06
C PRO A 414 -15.80 11.61 14.22
N ILE A 415 -17.05 11.21 14.49
CA ILE A 415 -18.23 11.76 13.80
C ILE A 415 -18.37 13.25 14.07
N THR A 416 -18.13 13.71 15.30
CA THR A 416 -18.20 15.14 15.64
C THR A 416 -17.18 16.00 14.90
N GLN A 417 -16.13 15.38 14.36
CA GLN A 417 -15.03 16.07 13.67
C GLN A 417 -15.16 16.02 12.14
N ILE A 418 -16.23 15.42 11.59
CA ILE A 418 -16.50 15.43 10.15
C ILE A 418 -16.88 16.86 9.74
N TYR A 419 -16.07 17.47 8.89
CA TYR A 419 -16.27 18.85 8.45
C TYR A 419 -17.00 18.95 7.09
N TYR A 420 -16.90 17.91 6.26
CA TYR A 420 -17.42 17.91 4.88
C TYR A 420 -18.48 16.82 4.71
N GLY A 421 -19.53 17.14 3.96
CA GLY A 421 -20.59 16.18 3.59
C GLY A 421 -21.65 15.89 4.67
N ILE A 422 -21.44 16.29 5.93
CA ILE A 422 -22.41 16.12 7.03
C ILE A 422 -22.60 17.45 7.76
N ASP A 423 -23.74 18.09 7.53
CA ASP A 423 -24.16 19.26 8.30
C ASP A 423 -24.43 18.89 9.77
N ASN A 424 -24.07 19.77 10.71
CA ASN A 424 -24.27 19.58 12.14
C ASN A 424 -23.60 18.30 12.71
N ALA A 425 -22.48 17.86 12.15
CA ALA A 425 -21.75 16.66 12.58
C ALA A 425 -21.47 16.61 14.09
N LEU A 426 -21.13 17.75 14.70
CA LEU A 426 -20.96 17.87 16.16
C LEU A 426 -22.21 17.46 16.94
N MET A 427 -23.39 17.93 16.50
CA MET A 427 -24.67 17.59 17.13
C MET A 427 -24.99 16.11 16.93
N ILE A 428 -24.79 15.59 15.71
CA ILE A 428 -25.05 14.18 15.37
C ILE A 428 -24.18 13.25 16.22
N GLY A 429 -22.87 13.48 16.27
CA GLY A 429 -21.95 12.70 17.10
C GLY A 429 -22.30 12.77 18.59
N SER A 430 -22.68 13.95 19.10
CA SER A 430 -23.12 14.10 20.49
C SER A 430 -24.40 13.32 20.80
N ILE A 431 -25.37 13.32 19.89
CA ILE A 431 -26.61 12.52 20.02
C ILE A 431 -26.29 11.03 20.00
N ILE A 432 -25.43 10.58 19.10
CA ILE A 432 -24.99 9.17 19.01
C ILE A 432 -24.31 8.75 20.32
N PHE A 433 -23.44 9.58 20.88
CA PHE A 433 -22.79 9.30 22.17
C PHE A 433 -23.84 9.04 23.27
N VAL A 434 -24.78 9.98 23.45
CA VAL A 434 -25.82 9.87 24.48
C VAL A 434 -26.68 8.64 24.22
N ALA A 435 -27.09 8.39 22.98
CA ALA A 435 -27.90 7.23 22.61
C ALA A 435 -27.21 5.91 22.94
N LEU A 436 -25.92 5.76 22.58
CA LEU A 436 -25.15 4.55 22.86
C LEU A 436 -24.94 4.30 24.35
N VAL A 437 -24.71 5.36 25.15
CA VAL A 437 -24.60 5.26 26.61
C VAL A 437 -25.94 4.84 27.22
N VAL A 438 -27.05 5.43 26.80
CA VAL A 438 -28.41 5.07 27.28
C VAL A 438 -28.74 3.62 26.92
N ILE A 439 -28.54 3.23 25.66
CA ILE A 439 -28.76 1.84 25.20
C ILE A 439 -27.90 0.88 26.03
N SER A 440 -26.63 1.19 26.25
CA SER A 440 -25.73 0.36 27.06
C SER A 440 -26.21 0.21 28.50
N GLY A 441 -26.66 1.29 29.13
CA GLY A 441 -27.22 1.26 30.48
C GLY A 441 -28.48 0.39 30.57
N VAL A 442 -29.38 0.52 29.59
CA VAL A 442 -30.60 -0.30 29.51
C VAL A 442 -30.27 -1.79 29.35
N PHE A 443 -29.39 -2.12 28.41
CA PHE A 443 -29.06 -3.52 28.14
C PHE A 443 -28.27 -4.18 29.29
N ILE A 444 -27.41 -3.43 29.98
CA ILE A 444 -26.59 -3.95 31.08
C ILE A 444 -27.37 -4.03 32.39
N TYR A 445 -28.15 -3.01 32.76
CA TYR A 445 -28.79 -2.95 34.08
C TYR A 445 -30.28 -3.31 34.09
N LEU A 446 -31.04 -2.98 33.05
CA LEU A 446 -32.50 -3.15 33.03
C LEU A 446 -32.94 -4.50 32.45
N ARG A 447 -32.14 -5.13 31.59
CA ARG A 447 -32.47 -6.45 31.02
C ARG A 447 -32.03 -7.57 31.96
N LYS A 448 -32.99 -8.17 32.68
CA LYS A 448 -32.79 -9.40 33.46
C LYS A 448 -32.18 -10.45 32.52
N SER A 449 -31.01 -10.97 32.89
CA SER A 449 -30.16 -11.84 32.05
C SER A 449 -30.97 -12.93 31.34
N ILE A 450 -31.26 -12.75 30.04
CA ILE A 450 -31.84 -13.80 29.20
C ILE A 450 -30.67 -14.71 28.85
N ARG A 451 -30.63 -15.87 29.50
CA ARG A 451 -29.50 -16.82 29.53
C ARG A 451 -29.69 -17.89 28.44
N ASP A 452 -29.99 -17.48 27.21
CA ASP A 452 -30.28 -18.42 26.10
C ASP A 452 -29.16 -18.52 25.05
N SER A 453 -27.96 -17.99 25.32
CA SER A 453 -26.79 -18.22 24.47
C SER A 453 -25.47 -18.26 25.25
N ASP A 454 -24.44 -18.86 24.64
CA ASP A 454 -23.07 -19.03 25.18
C ASP A 454 -22.39 -17.70 25.58
N VAL A 455 -22.94 -16.52 25.20
CA VAL A 455 -22.46 -15.18 25.58
C VAL A 455 -23.64 -14.31 26.00
N SER A 456 -23.61 -13.74 27.21
CA SER A 456 -24.68 -12.85 27.66
C SER A 456 -24.84 -11.65 26.70
N ILE A 457 -26.09 -11.26 26.42
CA ILE A 457 -26.41 -10.14 25.52
C ILE A 457 -25.63 -8.87 25.88
N LYS A 458 -25.38 -8.65 27.17
CA LYS A 458 -24.56 -7.54 27.70
C LYS A 458 -23.14 -7.55 27.13
N LYS A 459 -22.46 -8.70 27.17
CA LYS A 459 -21.11 -8.85 26.63
C LYS A 459 -21.09 -8.74 25.11
N ALA A 460 -22.11 -9.26 24.44
CA ALA A 460 -22.24 -9.14 22.98
C ALA A 460 -22.32 -7.67 22.54
N LEU A 461 -23.09 -6.84 23.25
CA LEU A 461 -23.16 -5.39 23.01
C LEU A 461 -21.78 -4.73 23.16
N VAL A 462 -21.10 -4.97 24.28
CA VAL A 462 -19.77 -4.39 24.54
C VAL A 462 -18.74 -4.82 23.49
N VAL A 463 -18.79 -6.07 23.05
CA VAL A 463 -17.92 -6.60 21.99
C VAL A 463 -18.11 -5.84 20.67
N VAL A 464 -19.36 -5.59 20.28
CA VAL A 464 -19.67 -4.77 19.08
C VAL A 464 -19.16 -3.35 19.26
N LEU A 465 -19.36 -2.74 20.43
CA LEU A 465 -18.87 -1.39 20.72
C LEU A 465 -17.34 -1.29 20.65
N ILE A 466 -16.60 -2.29 21.14
CA ILE A 466 -15.13 -2.32 21.03
C ILE A 466 -14.69 -2.37 19.57
N THR A 467 -15.32 -3.23 18.76
CA THR A 467 -15.02 -3.33 17.32
C THR A 467 -15.30 -2.00 16.61
N LEU A 468 -16.47 -1.40 16.85
CA LEU A 468 -16.84 -0.11 16.24
C LEU A 468 -15.94 1.04 16.72
N ALA A 469 -15.57 1.07 17.99
CA ALA A 469 -14.70 2.11 18.55
C ALA A 469 -13.35 2.18 17.84
N LEU A 470 -12.73 1.03 17.52
CA LEU A 470 -11.43 1.04 16.84
C LEU A 470 -11.54 1.35 15.34
N VAL A 471 -12.67 1.01 14.71
CA VAL A 471 -12.88 1.19 13.27
C VAL A 471 -13.42 2.57 12.92
N SER A 472 -14.16 3.21 13.83
CA SER A 472 -14.85 4.47 13.58
C SER A 472 -13.95 5.62 13.11
N PRO A 473 -12.71 5.83 13.62
CA PRO A 473 -11.86 6.89 13.10
C PRO A 473 -11.53 6.68 11.63
N THR A 474 -11.23 5.43 11.24
CA THR A 474 -10.88 5.05 9.87
C THR A 474 -12.06 5.21 8.93
N VAL A 475 -13.26 4.78 9.32
CA VAL A 475 -14.48 4.96 8.52
C VAL A 475 -14.81 6.43 8.33
N CYS A 476 -14.75 7.24 9.39
CA CYS A 476 -15.00 8.68 9.29
C CYS A 476 -13.93 9.38 8.45
N GLY A 477 -12.66 8.98 8.60
CA GLY A 477 -11.56 9.48 7.77
C GLY A 477 -11.74 9.13 6.30
N ALA A 478 -12.14 7.89 5.97
CA ALA A 478 -12.46 7.47 4.61
C ALA A 478 -13.58 8.33 4.01
N TYR A 479 -14.67 8.51 4.76
CA TYR A 479 -15.79 9.35 4.34
C TYR A 479 -15.34 10.79 4.09
N GLN A 480 -14.55 11.37 4.98
CA GLN A 480 -14.08 12.74 4.81
C GLN A 480 -13.15 12.88 3.61
N THR A 481 -12.25 11.91 3.38
CA THR A 481 -11.39 11.87 2.19
C THR A 481 -12.21 11.83 0.90
N THR A 482 -13.23 10.97 0.83
CA THR A 482 -14.07 10.85 -0.38
C THR A 482 -15.01 12.04 -0.55
N ALA A 483 -15.59 12.58 0.54
CA ALA A 483 -16.45 13.76 0.49
C ALA A 483 -15.71 15.03 0.05
N LEU A 484 -14.40 15.09 0.27
CA LEU A 484 -13.52 16.16 -0.19
C LEU A 484 -13.06 16.01 -1.64
N THR A 485 -13.27 14.84 -2.23
CA THR A 485 -12.78 14.57 -3.59
C THR A 485 -13.62 15.34 -4.60
N VAL A 486 -12.93 16.14 -5.42
CA VAL A 486 -13.50 16.84 -6.56
C VAL A 486 -12.78 16.40 -7.84
N PRO A 487 -13.44 16.43 -9.01
CA PRO A 487 -12.76 16.17 -10.27
C PRO A 487 -11.54 17.09 -10.44
N GLY A 488 -10.41 16.50 -10.84
CA GLY A 488 -9.18 17.27 -11.15
C GLY A 488 -9.27 18.13 -12.42
N SER A 489 -10.40 18.05 -13.13
CA SER A 489 -10.71 18.83 -14.32
C SER A 489 -12.09 19.47 -14.21
N SER A 490 -12.29 20.57 -14.94
CA SER A 490 -13.59 21.26 -15.03
C SER A 490 -14.17 21.14 -16.45
N ASP A 491 -15.49 21.26 -16.58
CA ASP A 491 -16.16 21.24 -17.89
C ASP A 491 -15.60 22.29 -18.87
N PRO A 492 -15.29 23.54 -18.45
CA PRO A 492 -14.65 24.51 -19.35
C PRO A 492 -13.28 24.07 -19.86
N MET A 493 -12.49 23.38 -19.04
CA MET A 493 -11.18 22.87 -19.45
C MET A 493 -11.32 21.75 -20.48
N TRP A 494 -12.29 20.85 -20.28
CA TRP A 494 -12.60 19.80 -21.25
C TRP A 494 -13.11 20.39 -22.58
N ASN A 495 -14.09 21.30 -22.52
CA ASN A 495 -14.67 21.95 -23.69
C ASN A 495 -13.63 22.75 -24.50
N ALA A 496 -12.64 23.34 -23.84
CA ALA A 496 -11.53 24.00 -24.53
C ALA A 496 -10.67 23.01 -25.34
N MET A 497 -10.45 21.81 -24.80
CA MET A 497 -9.70 20.76 -25.51
C MET A 497 -10.52 20.13 -26.64
N ASP A 498 -11.83 19.97 -26.47
CA ASP A 498 -12.74 19.58 -27.56
C ASP A 498 -12.73 20.63 -28.69
N TYR A 499 -12.72 21.92 -28.35
CA TYR A 499 -12.57 22.99 -29.36
C TYR A 499 -11.24 22.85 -30.12
N VAL A 500 -10.12 22.62 -29.43
CA VAL A 500 -8.82 22.38 -30.09
C VAL A 500 -8.94 21.20 -31.04
N LYS A 501 -9.50 20.09 -30.58
CA LYS A 501 -9.72 18.89 -31.41
C LYS A 501 -10.47 19.17 -32.70
N GLU A 502 -11.53 19.97 -32.63
CA GLU A 502 -12.41 20.25 -33.78
C GLU A 502 -11.85 21.33 -34.72
N ASN A 503 -10.95 22.20 -34.25
CA ASN A 503 -10.55 23.42 -34.95
C ASN A 503 -9.05 23.50 -35.29
N THR A 504 -8.23 22.53 -34.88
CA THR A 504 -6.81 22.48 -35.22
C THR A 504 -6.44 21.28 -36.08
N THR A 505 -5.29 21.34 -36.73
CA THR A 505 -4.76 20.26 -37.57
C THR A 505 -4.09 19.19 -36.71
N ASN A 506 -4.09 17.93 -37.16
CA ASN A 506 -3.54 16.78 -36.43
C ASN A 506 -2.04 16.90 -36.06
N ASP A 507 -1.29 17.80 -36.68
CA ASP A 507 0.11 18.11 -36.35
C ASP A 507 0.26 19.17 -35.24
N THR A 508 -0.85 19.65 -34.67
CA THR A 508 -0.85 20.58 -33.54
C THR A 508 -0.31 19.90 -32.28
N VAL A 509 0.55 20.60 -31.55
CA VAL A 509 1.15 20.12 -30.30
C VAL A 509 0.67 21.01 -29.16
N ILE A 510 0.22 20.39 -28.07
CA ILE A 510 -0.19 21.09 -26.87
C ILE A 510 0.99 21.15 -25.89
N ILE A 511 1.33 22.36 -25.43
CA ILE A 511 2.36 22.57 -24.42
C ILE A 511 1.69 23.24 -23.22
N SER A 512 1.69 22.52 -22.10
CA SER A 512 1.19 22.97 -20.81
C SER A 512 2.17 22.59 -19.73
N TRP A 513 1.89 23.00 -18.49
CA TRP A 513 2.53 22.37 -17.33
C TRP A 513 2.17 20.88 -17.26
N TRP A 514 3.02 20.07 -16.62
CA TRP A 514 2.96 18.60 -16.70
C TRP A 514 1.67 18.01 -16.14
N ASP A 515 1.07 18.66 -15.13
CA ASP A 515 -0.14 18.22 -14.42
C ASP A 515 -1.29 17.92 -15.40
N PHE A 516 -1.38 18.66 -16.51
CA PHE A 516 -2.48 18.56 -17.46
C PHE A 516 -2.20 17.69 -18.69
N GLY A 517 -0.95 17.26 -18.89
CA GLY A 517 -0.53 16.63 -20.16
C GLY A 517 -1.37 15.42 -20.55
N TYR A 518 -1.52 14.43 -19.67
CA TYR A 518 -2.32 13.23 -19.96
C TYR A 518 -3.80 13.55 -20.23
N LEU A 519 -4.38 14.50 -19.49
CA LEU A 519 -5.76 14.92 -19.70
C LEU A 519 -5.93 15.55 -21.09
N PHE A 520 -5.02 16.46 -21.46
CA PHE A 520 -5.08 17.15 -22.74
C PHE A 520 -4.89 16.19 -23.90
N GLN A 521 -4.03 15.18 -23.78
CA GLN A 521 -3.92 14.09 -24.77
C GLN A 521 -5.27 13.40 -25.00
N ILE A 522 -5.96 13.01 -23.91
CA ILE A 522 -7.24 12.28 -23.99
C ILE A 522 -8.38 13.16 -24.51
N ALA A 523 -8.45 14.41 -24.07
CA ALA A 523 -9.55 15.31 -24.42
C ALA A 523 -9.40 15.85 -25.85
N SER A 524 -8.20 16.32 -26.21
CA SER A 524 -7.95 16.93 -27.52
C SER A 524 -7.58 15.95 -28.62
N ASP A 525 -7.17 14.72 -28.29
CA ASP A 525 -6.57 13.77 -29.24
C ASP A 525 -5.32 14.31 -29.97
N HIS A 526 -4.60 15.25 -29.33
CA HIS A 526 -3.35 15.81 -29.83
C HIS A 526 -2.17 15.46 -28.93
N PRO A 527 -0.95 15.41 -29.50
CA PRO A 527 0.25 15.15 -28.72
C PRO A 527 0.57 16.31 -27.77
N THR A 528 1.19 15.97 -26.64
CA THR A 528 1.73 16.93 -25.68
C THR A 528 3.24 16.82 -25.56
N SER A 529 3.89 17.94 -25.25
CA SER A 529 5.34 17.98 -25.02
C SER A 529 5.71 17.72 -23.54
N PHE A 530 4.82 17.89 -22.58
CA PHE A 530 5.17 17.75 -21.16
C PHE A 530 3.98 17.23 -20.38
N ASP A 531 4.18 16.15 -19.63
CA ASP A 531 3.12 15.39 -18.99
C ASP A 531 3.61 14.70 -17.70
N GLY A 532 2.69 14.02 -17.01
CA GLY A 532 2.97 13.27 -15.79
C GLY A 532 4.00 12.16 -15.95
N GLY A 533 4.42 11.82 -17.17
CA GLY A 533 5.44 10.82 -17.46
C GLY A 533 6.85 11.38 -17.57
N SER A 534 6.96 12.71 -17.68
CA SER A 534 8.18 13.44 -18.02
C SER A 534 8.46 14.61 -17.07
N GLN A 535 7.94 14.55 -15.84
CA GLN A 535 7.82 15.64 -14.85
C GLN A 535 9.13 16.33 -14.41
N SER A 536 10.30 15.84 -14.79
CA SER A 536 11.61 16.37 -14.37
C SER A 536 12.56 16.53 -15.56
N GLY A 537 13.65 17.27 -15.36
CA GLY A 537 14.67 17.43 -16.41
C GLY A 537 14.50 18.70 -17.23
N ASP A 538 14.89 18.63 -18.50
CA ASP A 538 14.97 19.78 -19.39
C ASP A 538 13.60 20.39 -19.73
N ARG A 539 12.58 19.56 -19.96
CA ARG A 539 11.22 20.02 -20.27
C ARG A 539 10.59 20.79 -19.12
N ALA A 540 10.84 20.36 -17.88
CA ALA A 540 10.38 21.08 -16.69
C ALA A 540 10.99 22.50 -16.62
N TYR A 541 12.28 22.62 -16.93
CA TYR A 541 12.95 23.93 -16.99
C TYR A 541 12.40 24.81 -18.11
N TRP A 542 12.37 24.30 -19.35
CA TRP A 542 12.01 25.09 -20.52
C TRP A 542 10.54 25.50 -20.53
N VAL A 543 9.61 24.58 -20.22
CA VAL A 543 8.19 24.94 -20.10
C VAL A 543 8.00 25.95 -18.96
N GLY A 544 8.66 25.73 -17.82
CA GLY A 544 8.57 26.65 -16.68
C GLY A 544 9.06 28.04 -17.04
N LYS A 545 10.18 28.14 -17.77
CA LYS A 545 10.72 29.41 -18.25
C LYS A 545 9.82 30.07 -19.29
N ALA A 546 9.27 29.31 -20.24
CA ALA A 546 8.35 29.84 -21.25
C ALA A 546 7.08 30.45 -20.62
N LEU A 547 6.57 29.84 -19.55
CA LEU A 547 5.37 30.29 -18.84
C LEU A 547 5.63 31.43 -17.84
N THR A 548 6.89 31.70 -17.47
CA THR A 548 7.23 32.69 -16.43
C THR A 548 8.07 33.88 -16.92
N THR A 549 8.73 33.76 -18.07
CA THR A 549 9.50 34.88 -18.65
C THR A 549 8.58 36.03 -19.07
N SER A 550 9.08 37.26 -18.92
CA SER A 550 8.39 38.46 -19.41
C SER A 550 8.74 38.82 -20.86
N ASP A 551 9.75 38.14 -21.44
CA ASP A 551 10.14 38.30 -22.84
C ASP A 551 9.29 37.40 -23.74
N PHE A 552 8.39 38.03 -24.50
CA PHE A 552 7.51 37.34 -25.44
C PHE A 552 8.29 36.60 -26.54
N ALA A 553 9.37 37.19 -27.06
CA ALA A 553 10.16 36.56 -28.12
C ALA A 553 10.86 35.31 -27.60
N GLN A 554 11.41 35.37 -26.38
CA GLN A 554 12.00 34.23 -25.72
C GLN A 554 10.98 33.14 -25.42
N SER A 555 9.82 33.49 -24.83
CA SER A 555 8.73 32.53 -24.56
C SER A 555 8.29 31.81 -25.83
N LYS A 556 8.03 32.58 -26.90
CA LYS A 556 7.67 32.03 -28.22
C LYS A 556 8.77 31.12 -28.77
N GLY A 557 10.04 31.53 -28.68
CA GLY A 557 11.18 30.74 -29.14
C GLY A 557 11.28 29.39 -28.42
N ILE A 558 11.10 29.38 -27.10
CA ILE A 558 11.10 28.15 -26.30
C ILE A 558 9.95 27.23 -26.71
N LEU A 559 8.72 27.74 -26.81
CA LEU A 559 7.56 26.93 -27.21
C LEU A 559 7.71 26.35 -28.64
N GLN A 560 8.28 27.14 -29.57
CA GLN A 560 8.60 26.67 -30.92
C GLN A 560 9.68 25.58 -30.91
N MET A 561 10.72 25.74 -30.10
CA MET A 561 11.77 24.71 -29.95
C MET A 561 11.17 23.40 -29.42
N LEU A 562 10.39 23.47 -28.33
CA LEU A 562 9.75 22.31 -27.71
C LEU A 562 8.74 21.63 -28.65
N GLY A 563 7.96 22.42 -29.40
CA GLY A 563 6.98 21.94 -30.36
C GLY A 563 7.56 21.41 -31.67
N THR A 564 8.86 21.58 -31.94
CA THR A 564 9.50 21.10 -33.19
C THR A 564 10.60 20.08 -32.94
N THR A 565 11.45 20.32 -31.95
CA THR A 565 12.63 19.51 -31.65
C THR A 565 12.58 18.89 -30.24
N GLY A 566 11.65 19.32 -29.40
CA GLY A 566 11.56 18.87 -28.01
C GLY A 566 12.88 19.10 -27.27
N SER A 567 13.39 18.03 -26.67
CA SER A 567 14.66 18.01 -25.93
C SER A 567 15.90 17.94 -26.82
N ASN A 568 15.77 17.62 -28.11
CA ASN A 568 16.90 17.36 -29.00
C ASN A 568 17.82 18.57 -29.17
N ALA A 569 17.29 19.80 -29.14
CA ALA A 569 18.11 21.01 -29.23
C ALA A 569 19.05 21.13 -28.01
N SER A 570 18.55 20.86 -26.80
CA SER A 570 19.33 20.82 -25.57
C SER A 570 20.38 19.70 -25.61
N GLU A 571 19.98 18.50 -26.03
CA GLU A 571 20.87 17.33 -26.11
C GLU A 571 22.01 17.52 -27.12
N LEU A 572 21.71 18.04 -28.32
CA LEU A 572 22.71 18.32 -29.34
C LEU A 572 23.73 19.36 -28.87
N LEU A 573 23.25 20.44 -28.24
CA LEU A 573 24.15 21.46 -27.68
C LEU A 573 25.01 20.91 -26.55
N CYS A 574 24.44 20.07 -25.68
CA CYS A 574 25.22 19.40 -24.64
C CYS A 574 26.31 18.52 -25.25
N ASN A 575 25.98 17.72 -26.27
CA ASN A 575 26.94 16.87 -26.97
C ASN A 575 28.04 17.68 -27.67
N TYR A 576 27.73 18.85 -28.25
CA TYR A 576 28.72 19.69 -28.92
C TYR A 576 29.60 20.50 -27.97
N THR A 577 29.05 20.93 -26.82
CA THR A 577 29.76 21.78 -25.86
C THR A 577 30.38 20.99 -24.70
N GLY A 578 29.97 19.74 -24.50
CA GLY A 578 30.37 18.88 -23.39
C GLY A 578 29.78 19.30 -22.03
N SER A 579 28.80 20.20 -22.00
CA SER A 579 28.28 20.81 -20.76
C SER A 579 26.80 21.17 -20.84
N ASN A 580 25.98 20.61 -19.93
CA ASN A 580 24.57 20.98 -19.76
C ASN A 580 24.41 22.48 -19.43
N VAL A 581 25.30 23.04 -18.61
CA VAL A 581 25.25 24.47 -18.22
C VAL A 581 25.44 25.35 -19.45
N THR A 582 26.43 25.02 -20.27
CA THR A 582 26.76 25.78 -21.48
C THR A 582 25.66 25.65 -22.52
N ALA A 583 25.06 24.46 -22.66
CA ALA A 583 23.92 24.24 -23.54
C ALA A 583 22.70 25.09 -23.14
N VAL A 584 22.38 25.15 -21.84
CA VAL A 584 21.28 25.97 -21.33
C VAL A 584 21.55 27.45 -21.55
N ASP A 585 22.74 27.95 -21.23
CA ASP A 585 23.12 29.36 -21.48
C ASP A 585 23.06 29.72 -22.97
N ALA A 586 23.48 28.79 -23.85
CA ALA A 586 23.39 28.97 -25.30
C ALA A 586 21.94 29.09 -25.79
N LEU A 587 21.07 28.18 -25.36
CA LEU A 587 19.65 28.24 -25.69
C LEU A 587 18.99 29.49 -25.10
N ASP A 588 19.32 29.85 -23.86
CA ASP A 588 18.69 30.98 -23.20
C ASP A 588 18.96 32.32 -23.91
N LYS A 589 20.19 32.48 -24.43
CA LYS A 589 20.58 33.66 -25.21
C LYS A 589 20.01 33.64 -26.63
N THR A 590 19.77 32.48 -27.22
CA THR A 590 19.42 32.38 -28.64
C THR A 590 17.92 32.24 -28.90
N LEU A 591 17.17 31.63 -27.98
CA LEU A 591 15.73 31.50 -28.06
C LEU A 591 15.08 32.89 -27.89
N GLY A 592 14.50 33.39 -28.98
CA GLY A 592 13.97 34.76 -29.10
C GLY A 592 14.67 35.62 -30.15
N MET A 593 15.83 35.18 -30.65
CA MET A 593 16.53 35.82 -31.76
C MET A 593 16.02 35.34 -33.13
N SER A 594 16.38 36.08 -34.19
CA SER A 594 16.25 35.57 -35.57
C SER A 594 17.19 34.38 -35.78
N ARG A 595 16.85 33.49 -36.73
CA ARG A 595 17.67 32.30 -37.04
C ARG A 595 19.12 32.66 -37.38
N GLU A 596 19.35 33.76 -38.10
CA GLU A 596 20.69 34.20 -38.49
C GLU A 596 21.50 34.68 -37.27
N ASN A 597 20.88 35.47 -36.39
CA ASN A 597 21.53 35.96 -35.18
C ASN A 597 21.83 34.81 -34.21
N ALA A 598 20.85 33.92 -34.00
CA ALA A 598 21.04 32.73 -33.16
C ALA A 598 22.23 31.89 -33.64
N LYS A 599 22.31 31.60 -34.95
CA LYS A 599 23.44 30.87 -35.54
C LYS A 599 24.76 31.61 -35.36
N SER A 600 24.79 32.92 -35.62
CA SER A 600 26.00 33.73 -35.42
C SER A 600 26.45 33.71 -33.96
N THR A 601 25.53 33.75 -32.99
CA THR A 601 25.83 33.68 -31.56
C THR A 601 26.38 32.31 -31.18
N LEU A 602 25.77 31.22 -31.64
CA LEU A 602 26.28 29.86 -31.40
C LEU A 602 27.70 29.65 -31.94
N VAL A 603 27.99 30.19 -33.13
CA VAL A 603 29.33 30.07 -33.74
C VAL A 603 30.36 30.95 -33.01
N LYS A 604 30.03 32.20 -32.70
CA LYS A 604 30.99 33.16 -32.13
C LYS A 604 31.23 32.96 -30.64
N ASP A 605 30.17 32.74 -29.87
CA ASP A 605 30.23 32.80 -28.41
C ASP A 605 30.40 31.41 -27.79
N TYR A 606 30.01 30.36 -28.50
CA TYR A 606 30.05 28.97 -28.03
C TYR A 606 30.96 28.06 -28.87
N ASN A 607 31.70 28.61 -29.84
CA ASN A 607 32.64 27.89 -30.70
C ASN A 607 32.04 26.69 -31.47
N LEU A 608 30.75 26.75 -31.82
CA LEU A 608 30.15 25.75 -32.70
C LEU A 608 30.59 25.96 -34.15
N THR A 609 30.71 24.87 -34.91
CA THR A 609 30.82 24.94 -36.38
C THR A 609 29.49 25.40 -36.99
N GLU A 610 29.50 25.96 -38.20
CA GLU A 610 28.27 26.34 -38.92
C GLU A 610 27.31 25.16 -39.10
N SER A 611 27.85 23.96 -39.34
CA SER A 611 27.06 22.73 -39.45
C SER A 611 26.34 22.41 -38.13
N GLN A 612 27.04 22.51 -37.00
CA GLN A 612 26.45 22.29 -35.67
C GLN A 612 25.39 23.35 -35.34
N ALA A 613 25.65 24.62 -35.62
CA ALA A 613 24.69 25.70 -35.39
C ALA A 613 23.42 25.52 -36.27
N ASN A 614 23.57 25.06 -37.51
CA ASN A 614 22.45 24.71 -38.39
C ASN A 614 21.64 23.51 -37.90
N ALA A 615 22.29 22.53 -37.25
CA ALA A 615 21.61 21.36 -36.70
C ALA A 615 20.73 21.71 -35.49
N VAL A 616 21.17 22.68 -34.68
CA VAL A 616 20.46 23.16 -33.48
C VAL A 616 19.31 24.11 -33.84
N VAL A 617 19.53 25.07 -34.75
CA VAL A 617 18.54 26.11 -35.10
C VAL A 617 17.68 25.65 -36.29
N LYS A 618 16.57 24.96 -36.01
CA LYS A 618 15.64 24.40 -37.02
C LYS A 618 14.50 25.32 -37.46
#